data_AF-A0A5R2MY35-F1
#
_entry.id   AF-A0A5R2MY35-F1
#
_cell.length_a   1.000
_cell.length_b   1.000
_cell.length_c   1.000
_cell.angle_alpha   90.00
_cell.angle_beta   90.00
_cell.angle_gamma   90.00
#
_symmetry.space_group_name_H-M   'P 1'
#
loop_
_entity.id
_entity.type
_entity.pdbx_description
1 polymer ?
#
loop_
_entity_poly.entity_id
_entity_poly.type
_entity_poly.pdbx_seq_one_letter_code
_entity_poly.pdbx_strand_id
1 'polypeptide(L)'
;GVPELLIIYLLFFSSVEFVTKVVTAFGYAGVAESGYAFVIAVIAIGAISGAYSTEVVRGALGAIPNGHIEAARALGLPGARIFGRIIAPQMLRIAVPGINNVWQTT
;
A
#
# COMPACT_ATOMS: atom_id res chain seq x y z
N GLY A 1 -4.26 14.31 9.33
CA GLY A 1 -4.25 12.86 9.08
C GLY A 1 -4.19 12.16 10.40
N VAL A 2 -4.98 11.10 10.60
CA VAL A 2 -4.84 10.26 11.79
C VAL A 2 -3.42 9.66 11.78
N PRO A 3 -2.66 9.69 12.89
CA PRO A 3 -1.32 9.12 12.95
C PRO A 3 -1.33 7.64 12.53
N GLU A 4 -0.44 7.25 11.63
CA GLU A 4 -0.36 5.87 11.09
C GLU A 4 -0.10 4.84 12.20
N LEU A 5 0.67 5.25 13.22
CA LEU A 5 0.92 4.48 14.43
C LEU A 5 -0.38 4.14 15.18
N LEU A 6 -1.37 5.03 15.19
CA LEU A 6 -2.67 4.77 15.83
C LEU A 6 -3.46 3.69 15.08
N ILE A 7 -3.35 3.64 13.76
CA ILE A 7 -4.03 2.62 12.94
C ILE A 7 -3.40 1.24 13.17
N ILE A 8 -2.06 1.16 13.21
CA ILE A 8 -1.34 -0.08 13.57
C ILE A 8 -1.76 -0.53 14.96
N TYR A 9 -1.81 0.39 15.93
CA TYR A 9 -2.16 0.10 17.31
C TYR A 9 -3.60 -0.41 17.43
N LEU A 10 -4.56 0.27 16.78
CA LEU A 10 -5.96 -0.14 16.78
C LEU A 10 -6.17 -1.51 16.15
N LEU A 11 -5.56 -1.77 14.99
CA LEU A 11 -5.66 -3.07 14.35
C LEU A 11 -5.04 -4.17 15.20
N PHE A 12 -3.84 -3.94 15.74
CA PHE A 12 -3.13 -4.92 16.56
C PHE A 12 -3.90 -5.25 17.85
N PHE A 13 -4.26 -4.24 18.66
CA PHE A 13 -4.92 -4.48 19.93
C PHE A 13 -6.34 -5.02 19.76
N SER A 14 -7.11 -4.53 18.76
CA SER A 14 -8.46 -5.04 18.51
C SER A 14 -8.45 -6.49 18.00
N SER A 15 -7.50 -6.85 17.13
CA SER A 15 -7.44 -8.19 16.57
C SER A 15 -6.90 -9.21 17.58
N VAL A 16 -5.91 -8.85 18.39
CA VAL A 16 -5.39 -9.68 19.49
C VAL A 16 -6.49 -9.96 20.51
N GLU A 17 -7.26 -8.96 20.93
CA GLU A 17 -8.35 -9.18 21.89
C GLU A 17 -9.46 -10.08 21.30
N PHE A 18 -9.83 -9.87 20.03
CA PHE A 18 -10.83 -10.68 19.35
C PHE A 18 -10.39 -12.14 19.23
N VAL A 19 -9.17 -12.40 18.75
CA VAL A 19 -8.68 -13.76 18.55
C VAL A 19 -8.41 -14.45 19.88
N THR A 20 -7.89 -13.76 20.89
CA THR A 20 -7.77 -14.34 22.23
C THR A 20 -9.14 -14.78 22.74
N LYS A 21 -10.19 -13.95 22.64
CA LYS A 21 -11.57 -14.34 23.05
C LYS A 21 -12.09 -15.57 22.32
N VAL A 22 -11.88 -15.63 21.00
CA VAL A 22 -12.30 -16.77 20.18
C VAL A 22 -11.52 -18.03 20.56
N VAL A 23 -10.19 -17.94 20.62
CA VAL A 23 -9.30 -19.07 20.90
C VAL A 23 -9.49 -19.60 22.32
N THR A 24 -9.71 -18.72 23.30
CA THR A 24 -10.07 -19.13 24.67
C THR A 24 -11.44 -19.80 24.73
N ALA A 25 -12.41 -19.33 23.94
CA ALA A 25 -13.73 -19.98 23.85
C ALA A 25 -13.65 -21.40 23.26
N PHE A 26 -12.67 -21.66 22.39
CA PHE A 26 -12.39 -23.00 21.82
C PHE A 26 -11.37 -23.83 22.62
N GLY A 27 -10.85 -23.32 23.75
CA GLY A 27 -9.93 -24.06 24.63
C GLY A 27 -8.46 -24.11 24.20
N TYR A 28 -8.05 -23.32 23.21
CA TYR A 28 -6.68 -23.34 22.63
C TYR A 28 -5.81 -22.15 23.07
N ALA A 29 -5.99 -21.65 24.29
CA ALA A 29 -5.38 -20.40 24.78
C ALA A 29 -3.85 -20.27 24.53
N GLY A 30 -3.09 -21.36 24.62
CA GLY A 30 -1.63 -21.35 24.43
C GLY A 30 -1.15 -21.17 22.98
N VAL A 31 -2.02 -21.33 21.97
CA VAL A 31 -1.64 -21.19 20.55
C VAL A 31 -1.75 -19.74 20.07
N ALA A 32 -2.58 -18.91 20.72
CA ALA A 32 -2.75 -17.51 20.35
C ALA A 32 -1.50 -16.66 20.59
N GLU A 33 -0.64 -17.02 21.56
CA GLU A 33 0.45 -16.14 22.01
C GLU A 33 1.71 -16.19 21.13
N SER A 34 1.98 -17.29 20.42
CA SER A 34 3.31 -17.50 19.81
C SER A 34 3.43 -17.06 18.34
N GLY A 35 2.34 -17.11 17.55
CA GLY A 35 2.39 -16.82 16.10
C GLY A 35 1.44 -15.72 15.63
N TYR A 36 0.34 -15.49 16.33
CA TYR A 36 -0.73 -14.61 15.86
C TYR A 36 -0.31 -13.14 15.82
N ALA A 37 0.39 -12.67 16.86
CA ALA A 37 0.86 -11.29 16.95
C ALA A 37 1.80 -10.92 15.78
N PHE A 38 2.67 -11.85 15.36
CA PHE A 38 3.58 -11.64 14.22
C PHE A 38 2.81 -11.51 12.90
N VAL A 39 1.85 -12.41 12.64
CA VAL A 39 1.05 -12.39 11.40
C VAL A 39 0.23 -11.10 11.31
N ILE A 40 -0.39 -10.66 12.40
CA ILE A 40 -1.13 -9.39 12.45
C ILE A 40 -0.22 -8.20 12.23
N ALA A 41 0.97 -8.18 12.84
CA ALA A 41 1.93 -7.11 12.63
C ALA A 41 2.34 -7.01 11.14
N VAL A 42 2.64 -8.15 10.51
CA VAL A 42 2.97 -8.21 9.07
C VAL A 42 1.82 -7.71 8.20
N ILE A 43 0.58 -8.12 8.49
CA ILE A 43 -0.60 -7.69 7.73
C ILE A 43 -0.86 -6.19 7.91
N ALA A 44 -0.78 -5.68 9.15
CA ALA A 44 -1.02 -4.27 9.46
C ALA A 44 0.00 -3.37 8.75
N ILE A 45 1.29 -3.72 8.85
CA ILE A 45 2.37 -3.00 8.17
C ILE A 45 2.22 -3.09 6.64
N GLY A 46 1.92 -4.28 6.11
CA GLY A 46 1.72 -4.49 4.68
C GLY A 46 0.54 -3.68 4.13
N ALA A 47 -0.58 -3.62 4.85
CA ALA A 47 -1.76 -2.85 4.46
C ALA A 47 -1.47 -1.35 4.41
N ILE A 48 -0.78 -0.81 5.42
CA ILE A 48 -0.44 0.61 5.48
C ILE A 48 0.59 0.98 4.42
N SER A 49 1.65 0.17 4.28
CA SER A 49 2.64 0.36 3.22
C SER A 49 2.00 0.27 1.83
N GLY A 50 1.04 -0.63 1.63
CA GLY A 50 0.29 -0.78 0.38
C GLY A 50 -0.63 0.41 0.09
N ALA A 51 -1.34 0.91 1.11
CA ALA A 51 -2.18 2.10 0.99
C ALA A 51 -1.35 3.35 0.65
N TYR A 52 -0.23 3.54 1.34
CA TYR A 52 0.71 4.63 1.06
C TYR A 52 1.28 4.52 -0.36
N SER A 53 1.74 3.33 -0.75
CA SER A 53 2.24 3.08 -2.11
C SER A 53 1.18 3.36 -3.17
N THR A 54 -0.08 3.02 -2.90
CA THR A 54 -1.20 3.29 -3.80
C THR A 54 -1.44 4.78 -3.99
N GLU A 55 -1.39 5.57 -2.91
CA GLU A 55 -1.52 7.03 -2.97
C GLU A 55 -0.36 7.67 -3.74
N VAL A 56 0.87 7.18 -3.58
CA VAL A 56 2.04 7.63 -4.36
C VAL A 56 1.86 7.30 -5.84
N VAL A 57 1.45 6.07 -6.18
CA VAL A 57 1.19 5.67 -7.57
C VAL A 57 0.04 6.48 -8.18
N ARG A 58 -1.03 6.72 -7.42
CA ARG A 58 -2.17 7.54 -7.83
C ARG A 58 -1.75 8.99 -8.10
N GLY A 59 -0.93 9.57 -7.22
CA GLY A 59 -0.35 10.90 -7.42
C GLY A 59 0.57 10.96 -8.65
N ALA A 60 1.41 9.94 -8.85
CA ALA A 60 2.30 9.85 -10.00
C ALA A 60 1.56 9.68 -11.33
N LEU A 61 0.46 8.91 -11.35
CA LEU A 61 -0.41 8.80 -12.52
C LEU A 61 -1.10 10.14 -12.85
N GLY A 62 -1.58 10.85 -11.84
CA GLY A 62 -2.21 12.17 -12.02
C GLY A 62 -1.25 13.27 -12.49
N ALA A 63 0.06 13.10 -12.28
CA ALA A 63 1.08 14.03 -12.72
C ALA A 63 1.46 13.90 -14.21
N ILE A 64 1.00 12.84 -14.90
CA ILE A 64 1.32 12.61 -16.31
C ILE A 64 0.46 13.52 -17.20
N PRO A 65 1.06 14.33 -18.10
CA PRO A 65 0.29 15.15 -19.04
C PRO A 65 -0.57 14.30 -19.98
N ASN A 66 -1.88 14.59 -20.05
CA ASN A 66 -2.84 13.88 -20.92
C ASN A 66 -2.45 13.88 -22.41
N GLY A 67 -1.71 14.91 -22.87
CA GLY A 67 -1.23 15.03 -24.25
C GLY A 67 -0.34 13.86 -24.71
N HIS A 68 0.40 13.20 -23.81
CA HIS A 68 1.18 12.01 -24.17
C HIS A 68 0.30 10.81 -24.50
N ILE A 69 -0.84 10.67 -23.81
CA ILE A 69 -1.81 9.60 -24.03
C ILE A 69 -2.58 9.86 -25.32
N GLU A 70 -2.97 11.11 -25.57
CA GLU A 70 -3.67 11.53 -26.79
C GLU A 70 -2.79 11.39 -28.04
N ALA A 71 -1.51 11.78 -27.98
CA ALA A 71 -0.56 11.59 -29.08
C ALA A 71 -0.33 10.10 -29.39
N ALA A 72 -0.23 9.26 -28.36
CA ALA A 72 -0.06 7.82 -28.52
C ALA A 72 -1.30 7.15 -29.14
N ARG A 73 -2.50 7.64 -28.80
CA ARG A 73 -3.76 7.22 -29.43
C ARG A 73 -3.86 7.69 -30.89
N ALA A 74 -3.42 8.92 -31.20
CA ALA A 74 -3.38 9.43 -32.57
C ALA A 74 -2.43 8.62 -33.48
N LEU A 75 -1.37 8.04 -32.90
CA LEU A 75 -0.46 7.10 -33.57
C LEU A 75 -1.02 5.67 -33.70
N GLY A 76 -2.26 5.41 -33.27
CA GLY A 76 -2.91 4.10 -33.38
C GLY A 76 -2.33 3.03 -32.45
N LEU A 77 -1.63 3.42 -31.36
CA LEU A 77 -1.04 2.46 -30.44
C LEU A 77 -2.11 1.79 -29.56
N PRO A 78 -2.05 0.46 -29.34
CA PRO A 78 -2.97 -0.24 -28.45
C PRO A 78 -2.71 0.16 -26.99
N GLY A 79 -3.78 0.22 -26.18
CA GLY A 79 -3.72 0.72 -24.79
C GLY A 79 -2.66 0.05 -23.90
N ALA A 80 -2.45 -1.26 -24.05
CA ALA A 80 -1.40 -1.98 -23.32
C ALA A 80 0.03 -1.49 -23.67
N ARG A 81 0.26 -1.11 -24.93
CA ARG A 81 1.55 -0.58 -25.39
C ARG A 81 1.74 0.87 -24.93
N ILE A 82 0.67 1.66 -24.90
CA ILE A 82 0.67 3.01 -24.31
C ILE A 82 1.02 2.92 -22.82
N PHE A 83 0.38 2.02 -22.09
CA PHE A 83 0.66 1.82 -20.68
C PHE A 83 2.11 1.37 -20.45
N GLY A 84 2.57 0.30 -21.11
CA GLY A 84 3.89 -0.28 -20.86
C GLY A 84 5.07 0.57 -21.34
N ARG A 85 4.93 1.36 -22.41
CA ARG A 85 6.05 2.14 -22.98
C ARG A 85 6.02 3.63 -22.68
N ILE A 86 4.87 4.19 -22.31
CA ILE A 86 4.70 5.64 -22.13
C ILE A 86 4.33 5.92 -20.68
N ILE A 87 3.19 5.40 -20.22
CA ILE A 87 2.65 5.73 -18.88
C ILE A 87 3.52 5.13 -17.77
N ALA A 88 3.80 3.83 -17.81
CA ALA A 88 4.54 3.12 -16.77
C ALA A 88 5.95 3.70 -16.50
N PRO A 89 6.84 3.92 -17.50
CA PRO A 89 8.16 4.47 -17.23
C PRO A 89 8.14 5.93 -16.74
N GLN A 90 7.17 6.74 -17.20
CA GLN A 90 7.00 8.13 -16.74
C GLN A 90 6.46 8.17 -15.30
N MET A 91 5.43 7.38 -15.02
CA MET A 91 4.87 7.19 -13.68
C MET A 91 5.96 6.74 -12.71
N LEU A 92 6.77 5.75 -13.07
CA LEU A 92 7.86 5.25 -12.23
C LEU A 92 8.90 6.35 -11.94
N ARG A 93 9.29 7.16 -12.93
CA ARG A 93 10.21 8.28 -12.70
C ARG A 93 9.67 9.34 -11.74
N ILE A 94 8.36 9.54 -11.69
CA ILE A 94 7.71 10.49 -10.78
C ILE A 94 7.49 9.86 -9.39
N ALA A 95 7.14 8.58 -9.33
CA ALA A 95 6.91 7.84 -8.09
C ALA A 95 8.21 7.56 -7.32
N VAL A 96 9.33 7.26 -8.00
CA VAL A 96 10.63 6.96 -7.38
C VAL A 96 11.15 8.07 -6.45
N PRO A 97 11.18 9.36 -6.84
CA PRO A 97 11.56 10.44 -5.93
C PRO A 97 10.52 10.66 -4.82
N GLY A 98 9.23 10.38 -5.05
CA GLY A 98 8.19 10.42 -4.01
C GLY A 98 8.40 9.38 -2.91
N ILE A 99 8.86 8.18 -3.26
CA ILE A 99 9.27 7.13 -2.30
C ILE A 99 10.55 7.54 -1.56
N ASN A 100 11.50 8.22 -2.23
CA ASN A 100 12.75 8.65 -1.60
C ASN A 100 12.55 9.83 -0.63
N ASN A 101 11.62 10.74 -0.94
CA ASN A 101 11.36 11.93 -0.12
C ASN A 101 10.88 11.58 1.31
N VAL A 102 10.23 10.44 1.51
CA VAL A 102 9.83 9.94 2.84
C VAL A 102 11.03 9.75 3.78
N TRP A 103 12.20 9.40 3.26
CA TRP A 103 13.38 9.09 4.06
C TRP A 103 14.24 10.31 4.42
N GLN A 104 14.07 11.45 3.73
CA GLN A 104 14.88 12.64 3.99
C GLN A 104 14.19 13.68 4.88
N THR A 105 12.88 13.54 5.13
CA THR A 105 12.11 14.46 6.00
C THR A 105 11.73 13.88 7.37
N THR A 106 12.27 12.72 7.75
CA THR A 106 12.21 12.22 9.15
C THR A 106 13.55 12.45 9.81
#